data_AF-A0A066Z1W1-F1
#
_entry.id   AF-A0A066Z1W1-F1
#
_cell.length_a   1.000
_cell.length_b   1.000
_cell.length_c   1.000
_cell.angle_alpha   90.00
_cell.angle_beta   90.00
_cell.angle_gamma   90.00
#
_symmetry.space_group_name_H-M   'P 1'
#
loop_
_entity.id
_entity.type
_entity.pdbx_description
1 polymer ?
#
loop_
_entity_poly.entity_id
_entity_poly.type
_entity_poly.pdbx_seq_one_letter_code
_entity_poly.pdbx_strand_id
1 'polypeptide(L)'
;MTVVPLDPASPASHAVGIDFDQTLVAHDHGWQDGRIYGRPIPGAIESLHALNRVRSVFIMTARPRRFHPAVARWLNRYTGLETIVDEDPERAYWQGDCLLVTNKKLGAAVYIDDRAIRFTGDWVAALTDARRAIGLPPVPHRTARNPEAGLAHRFPDRC
;
A
#
# COMPACT_ATOMS: atom_id res chain seq x y z
N MET A 1 -9.77 11.81 10.88
CA MET A 1 -9.09 11.48 9.60
C MET A 1 -8.92 12.80 8.87
N THR A 2 -7.74 13.10 8.33
CA THR A 2 -7.59 14.30 7.49
C THR A 2 -8.40 14.09 6.22
N VAL A 3 -9.27 15.03 5.88
CA VAL A 3 -10.08 14.99 4.66
C VAL A 3 -9.26 15.60 3.53
N VAL A 4 -9.05 14.87 2.44
CA VAL A 4 -8.40 15.37 1.23
C VAL A 4 -9.48 15.61 0.16
N PRO A 5 -9.95 16.87 0.00
CA PRO A 5 -10.95 17.19 -1.02
C PRO A 5 -10.35 16.97 -2.42
N LEU A 6 -11.20 16.72 -3.41
CA LEU A 6 -10.77 16.71 -4.80
C LEU A 6 -10.44 18.15 -5.20
N ASP A 7 -9.20 18.38 -5.59
CA ASP A 7 -8.66 19.70 -5.94
C ASP A 7 -7.91 19.60 -7.28
N PRO A 8 -8.44 20.22 -8.35
CA PRO A 8 -7.80 20.24 -9.66
C PRO A 8 -6.36 20.78 -9.67
N ALA A 9 -5.99 21.61 -8.70
CA ALA A 9 -4.64 22.15 -8.56
C ALA A 9 -3.66 21.17 -7.87
N SER A 10 -4.18 20.09 -7.27
CA SER A 10 -3.40 19.10 -6.53
C SER A 10 -3.57 17.72 -7.14
N PRO A 11 -2.66 17.27 -8.02
CA PRO A 11 -2.73 15.96 -8.67
C PRO A 11 -2.82 14.79 -7.69
N ALA A 12 -2.23 14.92 -6.50
CA ALA A 12 -2.31 13.93 -5.43
C ALA A 12 -3.74 13.73 -4.90
N SER A 13 -4.63 14.72 -5.04
CA SER A 13 -6.01 14.59 -4.58
C SER A 13 -6.88 13.70 -5.48
N HIS A 14 -6.44 13.38 -6.71
CA HIS A 14 -7.30 12.73 -7.71
C HIS A 14 -7.42 11.22 -7.55
N ALA A 15 -6.48 10.58 -6.86
CA ALA A 15 -6.35 9.13 -6.86
C ALA A 15 -6.51 8.51 -5.48
N VAL A 16 -6.92 7.24 -5.47
CA VAL A 16 -6.82 6.34 -4.31
C VAL A 16 -5.81 5.25 -4.65
N GLY A 17 -4.82 5.07 -3.78
CA GLY A 17 -3.87 3.97 -3.86
C GLY A 17 -4.37 2.80 -3.01
N ILE A 18 -4.39 1.60 -3.58
CA ILE A 18 -4.87 0.41 -2.88
C ILE A 18 -3.80 -0.68 -3.02
N ASP A 19 -3.38 -1.28 -1.91
CA ASP A 19 -2.54 -2.47 -1.95
C ASP A 19 -3.29 -3.67 -2.55
N PHE A 20 -2.55 -4.68 -2.99
CA PHE A 20 -3.12 -5.86 -3.61
C PHE A 20 -3.28 -7.05 -2.65
N ASP A 21 -2.17 -7.57 -2.12
CA ASP A 21 -2.13 -8.84 -1.40
C ASP A 21 -2.62 -8.67 0.04
N GLN A 22 -3.60 -9.45 0.49
CA GLN A 22 -4.27 -9.27 1.79
C GLN A 22 -5.10 -7.98 1.92
N THR A 23 -5.09 -7.12 0.91
CA THR A 23 -5.96 -5.92 0.82
C THR A 23 -7.13 -6.11 -0.15
N LEU A 24 -6.87 -6.57 -1.38
CA LEU A 24 -7.89 -6.87 -2.38
C LEU A 24 -8.08 -8.37 -2.60
N VAL A 25 -6.98 -9.11 -2.63
CA VAL A 25 -6.97 -10.56 -2.84
C VAL A 25 -6.59 -11.28 -1.54
N ALA A 26 -7.38 -12.28 -1.15
CA ALA A 26 -7.02 -13.14 -0.03
C ALA A 26 -5.74 -13.92 -0.37
N HIS A 27 -4.83 -14.06 0.58
CA HIS A 27 -3.53 -14.69 0.34
C HIS A 27 -3.18 -15.68 1.45
N ASP A 28 -4.14 -16.58 1.70
CA ASP A 28 -4.24 -17.42 2.90
C ASP A 28 -3.20 -18.55 2.95
N HIS A 29 -2.52 -18.83 1.83
CA HIS A 29 -1.50 -19.88 1.73
C HIS A 29 -0.08 -19.34 1.57
N GLY A 30 0.15 -18.07 1.92
CA GLY A 30 1.47 -17.45 1.84
C GLY A 30 2.02 -17.32 0.42
N TRP A 31 3.30 -16.94 0.30
CA TRP A 31 3.95 -16.70 -1.00
C TRP A 31 4.14 -18.00 -1.79
N GLN A 32 3.47 -18.11 -2.94
CA GLN A 32 3.46 -19.30 -3.81
C GLN A 32 4.15 -19.00 -5.15
N ASP A 33 5.43 -18.62 -5.11
CA ASP A 33 6.24 -18.26 -6.29
C ASP A 33 5.63 -17.15 -7.16
N GLY A 34 4.88 -16.24 -6.53
CA GLY A 34 4.19 -15.14 -7.19
C GLY A 34 2.89 -15.52 -7.91
N ARG A 35 2.36 -16.74 -7.73
CA ARG A 35 1.01 -17.10 -8.17
C ARG A 35 -0.04 -16.21 -7.48
N ILE A 36 -1.09 -15.88 -8.22
CA ILE A 36 -2.29 -15.18 -7.71
C ILE A 36 -3.43 -16.18 -7.75
N TYR A 37 -3.69 -16.82 -6.61
CA TYR A 37 -4.68 -17.90 -6.47
C TYR A 37 -5.89 -17.50 -5.63
N GLY A 38 -5.80 -16.39 -4.91
CA GLY A 38 -6.85 -15.94 -4.02
C GLY A 38 -8.08 -15.43 -4.74
N ARG A 39 -9.21 -15.53 -4.02
CA ARG A 39 -10.45 -14.83 -4.36
C ARG A 39 -10.41 -13.41 -3.81
N PRO A 40 -11.27 -12.51 -4.33
CA PRO A 40 -11.41 -11.20 -3.73
C PRO A 40 -11.79 -11.32 -2.26
N ILE A 41 -11.21 -10.47 -1.42
CA ILE A 41 -11.66 -10.31 -0.03
C ILE A 41 -13.12 -9.80 -0.05
N PRO A 42 -14.01 -10.25 0.86
CA PRO A 42 -15.39 -9.80 0.88
C PRO A 42 -15.51 -8.27 0.90
N GLY A 43 -16.31 -7.72 -0.02
CA GLY A 43 -16.51 -6.27 -0.16
C GLY A 43 -15.45 -5.53 -0.97
N ALA A 44 -14.34 -6.18 -1.36
CA ALA A 44 -13.24 -5.54 -2.06
C ALA A 44 -13.65 -5.04 -3.45
N ILE A 45 -14.37 -5.87 -4.23
CA ILE A 45 -14.77 -5.53 -5.60
C ILE A 45 -15.80 -4.40 -5.60
N GLU A 46 -16.81 -4.48 -4.75
CA GLU A 46 -17.87 -3.47 -4.62
C GLU A 46 -17.29 -2.13 -4.18
N SER A 47 -16.36 -2.14 -3.22
CA SER A 47 -15.68 -0.94 -2.73
C SER A 47 -14.77 -0.34 -3.80
N LEU A 48 -14.03 -1.16 -4.54
CA LEU A 48 -13.18 -0.69 -5.63
C LEU A 48 -14.01 0.00 -6.72
N HIS A 49 -15.16 -0.56 -7.11
CA HIS A 49 -16.09 0.12 -8.03
C HIS A 49 -16.63 1.43 -7.45
N ALA A 50 -16.95 1.46 -6.16
CA ALA A 50 -17.43 2.69 -5.52
C ALA A 50 -16.38 3.79 -5.53
N LEU A 51 -15.11 3.45 -5.29
CA LEU A 51 -13.99 4.40 -5.37
C LEU A 51 -13.73 4.86 -6.81
N ASN A 52 -13.75 3.93 -7.77
CA ASN A 52 -13.50 4.25 -9.19
C ASN A 52 -14.57 5.18 -9.80
N ARG A 53 -15.76 5.28 -9.18
CA ARG A 53 -16.79 6.25 -9.59
C ARG A 53 -16.51 7.69 -9.17
N VAL A 54 -15.63 7.90 -8.19
CA VAL A 54 -15.43 9.24 -7.57
C VAL A 54 -13.99 9.74 -7.66
N ARG A 55 -13.02 8.83 -7.87
CA ARG A 55 -11.59 9.12 -7.99
C ARG A 55 -10.97 8.10 -8.95
N SER A 56 -9.83 8.44 -9.54
CA SER A 56 -9.01 7.44 -10.22
C SER A 56 -8.46 6.44 -9.20
N VAL A 57 -8.29 5.18 -9.61
CA VAL A 57 -7.79 4.12 -8.72
C VAL A 57 -6.53 3.50 -9.31
N PHE A 58 -5.50 3.35 -8.48
CA PHE A 58 -4.34 2.54 -8.82
C PHE A 58 -4.08 1.49 -7.74
N ILE A 59 -3.63 0.33 -8.19
CA ILE A 59 -3.21 -0.78 -7.37
C ILE A 59 -1.69 -0.70 -7.20
N MET A 60 -1.25 -0.45 -5.97
CA MET A 60 0.16 -0.35 -5.59
C MET A 60 0.59 -1.64 -4.94
N THR A 61 1.38 -2.46 -5.61
CA THR A 61 1.80 -3.76 -5.09
C THR A 61 3.31 -3.87 -4.94
N ALA A 62 3.76 -4.51 -3.85
CA ALA A 62 5.16 -4.88 -3.67
C ALA A 62 5.63 -6.00 -4.64
N ARG A 63 4.70 -6.63 -5.38
CA ARG A 63 5.04 -7.65 -6.37
C ARG A 63 5.98 -7.07 -7.44
N PRO A 64 7.05 -7.80 -7.80
CA PRO A 64 7.93 -7.40 -8.90
C PRO A 64 7.16 -7.18 -10.21
N ARG A 65 7.63 -6.22 -11.02
CA ARG A 65 6.99 -5.80 -12.29
C ARG A 65 6.57 -6.95 -13.20
N ARG A 66 7.36 -8.02 -13.27
CA ARG A 66 7.04 -9.24 -14.05
C ARG A 66 5.68 -9.88 -13.71
N PHE A 67 5.13 -9.62 -12.51
CA PHE A 67 3.83 -10.12 -12.08
C PHE A 67 2.67 -9.13 -12.31
N HIS A 68 2.94 -7.87 -12.64
CA HIS A 68 1.89 -6.85 -12.84
C HIS A 68 0.87 -7.23 -13.92
N PRO A 69 1.26 -7.85 -15.06
CA PRO A 69 0.27 -8.33 -16.03
C PRO A 69 -0.68 -9.38 -15.45
N ALA A 70 -0.23 -10.22 -14.50
CA ALA A 70 -1.09 -11.19 -13.85
C ALA A 70 -2.06 -10.53 -12.86
N VAL A 71 -1.61 -9.51 -12.13
CA VAL A 71 -2.46 -8.68 -11.26
C VAL A 71 -3.53 -7.97 -12.09
N ALA A 72 -3.14 -7.34 -13.21
CA ALA A 72 -4.07 -6.68 -14.12
C ALA A 72 -5.12 -7.66 -14.68
N ARG A 73 -4.73 -8.87 -15.09
CA ARG A 73 -5.69 -9.90 -15.54
C ARG A 73 -6.63 -10.36 -14.43
N TRP A 74 -6.14 -10.48 -13.20
CA TRP A 74 -6.97 -10.81 -12.05
C TRP A 74 -8.01 -9.72 -11.80
N LEU A 75 -7.59 -8.44 -11.80
CA LEU A 75 -8.48 -7.29 -11.63
C LEU A 75 -9.54 -7.26 -12.73
N ASN A 76 -9.14 -7.26 -14.00
CA ASN A 76 -10.07 -7.31 -15.14
C ASN A 76 -11.09 -8.46 -15.00
N ARG A 77 -10.66 -9.65 -14.56
CA ARG A 77 -11.56 -10.80 -14.40
C ARG A 77 -12.63 -10.57 -13.34
N TYR A 78 -12.28 -9.99 -12.19
CA TYR A 78 -13.20 -9.87 -11.06
C TYR A 78 -13.98 -8.55 -11.04
N THR A 79 -13.43 -7.48 -11.62
CA THR A 79 -14.08 -6.16 -11.67
C THR A 79 -14.77 -5.89 -13.01
N GLY A 80 -14.31 -6.51 -14.10
CA GLY A 80 -14.72 -6.13 -15.45
C GLY A 80 -14.26 -4.73 -15.90
N LEU A 81 -13.44 -4.05 -15.09
CA LEU A 81 -12.84 -2.75 -15.44
C LEU A 81 -11.57 -2.95 -16.23
N GLU A 82 -11.39 -2.14 -17.27
CA GLU A 82 -10.10 -2.04 -17.96
C GLU A 82 -8.99 -1.78 -16.93
N THR A 83 -7.93 -2.57 -17.01
CA THR A 83 -6.78 -2.46 -16.12
C THR A 83 -5.49 -2.52 -16.92
N ILE A 84 -4.65 -1.50 -16.77
CA ILE A 84 -3.36 -1.39 -17.44
C ILE A 84 -2.20 -1.53 -16.45
N VAL A 85 -1.02 -1.88 -16.97
CA VAL A 85 0.24 -1.92 -16.21
C VAL A 85 0.97 -0.60 -16.43
N ASP A 86 1.59 -0.08 -15.38
CA ASP A 86 2.39 1.15 -15.47
C ASP A 86 3.68 0.91 -16.26
N GLU A 87 3.76 1.54 -17.43
CA GLU A 87 4.92 1.52 -18.33
C GLU A 87 5.76 2.81 -18.23
N ASP A 88 5.25 3.85 -17.55
CA ASP A 88 5.91 5.14 -17.47
C ASP A 88 6.86 5.16 -16.26
N PRO A 89 8.19 5.26 -16.44
CA PRO A 89 9.13 5.27 -15.32
C PRO A 89 8.98 6.50 -14.42
N GLU A 90 8.56 7.64 -14.97
CA GLU A 90 8.51 8.93 -14.26
C GLU A 90 7.12 9.26 -13.71
N ARG A 91 6.11 8.40 -13.94
CA ARG A 91 4.76 8.63 -13.42
C ARG A 91 4.79 8.77 -11.90
N ALA A 92 4.37 9.95 -11.44
CA ALA A 92 4.22 10.32 -10.03
C ALA A 92 2.75 10.41 -9.59
N TYR A 93 1.80 10.52 -10.51
CA TYR A 93 0.36 10.66 -10.25
C TYR A 93 -0.47 9.82 -11.22
N TRP A 94 -1.68 9.45 -10.82
CA TRP A 94 -2.63 8.76 -11.69
C TRP A 94 -3.93 9.54 -11.83
N GLN A 95 -4.33 9.79 -13.07
CA GLN A 95 -5.61 10.39 -13.45
C GLN A 95 -6.08 9.69 -14.72
N GLY A 96 -6.96 8.72 -14.57
CA GLY A 96 -7.51 7.94 -15.67
C GLY A 96 -8.77 7.20 -15.24
N ASP A 97 -9.49 6.71 -16.24
CA ASP A 97 -10.77 6.00 -16.06
C ASP A 97 -10.60 4.49 -15.89
N CYS A 98 -9.42 3.97 -16.25
CA CYS A 98 -9.02 2.58 -16.04
C CYS A 98 -8.23 2.41 -14.74
N LEU A 99 -8.16 1.17 -14.26
CA LEU A 99 -7.29 0.82 -13.14
C LEU A 99 -5.83 0.79 -13.61
N LEU A 100 -4.92 1.32 -12.80
CA LEU A 100 -3.48 1.21 -13.05
C LEU A 100 -2.84 0.24 -12.05
N VAL A 101 -2.03 -0.71 -12.52
CA VAL A 101 -1.17 -1.53 -11.65
C VAL A 101 0.26 -1.00 -11.66
N THR A 102 0.82 -0.71 -10.48
CA THR A 102 2.18 -0.20 -10.32
C THR A 102 2.82 -0.74 -9.04
N ASN A 103 4.14 -0.62 -8.92
CA ASN A 103 4.89 -0.80 -7.68
C ASN A 103 5.55 0.51 -7.19
N LYS A 104 5.18 1.64 -7.81
CA LYS A 104 5.65 2.96 -7.41
C LYS A 104 4.65 3.60 -6.44
N LYS A 105 5.17 4.40 -5.50
CA LYS A 105 4.35 5.24 -4.64
C LYS A 105 3.93 6.50 -5.41
N LEU A 106 2.73 6.46 -6.00
CA LEU A 106 2.13 7.62 -6.67
C LEU A 106 1.41 8.51 -5.66
N GLY A 107 1.36 9.82 -5.88
CA GLY A 107 0.57 10.74 -5.06
C GLY A 107 -0.91 10.36 -5.08
N ALA A 108 -1.52 10.26 -3.90
CA ALA A 108 -2.89 9.83 -3.69
C ALA A 108 -3.55 10.56 -2.52
N ALA A 109 -4.87 10.66 -2.55
CA ALA A 109 -5.67 11.27 -1.49
C ALA A 109 -5.68 10.38 -0.23
N VAL A 110 -5.61 9.07 -0.44
CA VAL A 110 -5.53 8.07 0.63
C VAL A 110 -4.90 6.78 0.09
N TYR A 111 -4.28 6.02 0.99
CA TYR A 111 -3.84 4.65 0.75
C TYR A 111 -4.64 3.68 1.62
N ILE A 112 -5.07 2.56 1.02
CA ILE A 112 -5.70 1.44 1.71
C ILE A 112 -4.74 0.26 1.59
N ASP A 113 -4.26 -0.26 2.72
CA ASP A 113 -3.17 -1.24 2.77
C ASP A 113 -3.24 -2.01 4.10
N ASP A 114 -3.12 -3.34 4.05
CA ASP A 114 -3.23 -4.23 5.22
C ASP A 114 -2.13 -3.99 6.28
N ARG A 115 -1.02 -3.37 5.87
CA ARG A 115 0.17 -3.13 6.71
C ARG A 115 0.45 -1.65 6.98
N ALA A 116 -0.36 -0.74 6.45
CA ALA A 116 -0.14 0.68 6.67
C ALA A 116 -0.41 1.09 8.13
N ILE A 117 0.52 1.87 8.68
CA ILE A 117 0.33 2.58 9.94
C ILE A 117 -0.05 4.02 9.61
N ARG A 118 -1.13 4.49 10.23
CA ARG A 118 -1.57 5.87 10.06
C ARG A 118 -0.66 6.81 10.84
N PHE A 119 0.13 7.61 10.13
CA PHE A 119 0.91 8.68 10.74
C PHE A 119 0.03 9.91 11.02
N THR A 120 0.08 10.42 12.26
CA THR A 120 -0.72 11.57 12.71
C THR A 120 0.12 12.75 13.18
N GLY A 121 1.42 12.78 12.85
CA GLY A 121 2.37 13.79 13.31
C GLY A 121 3.13 13.41 14.58
N ASP A 122 2.83 12.27 15.20
CA ASP A 122 3.53 11.75 16.38
C ASP A 122 4.36 10.51 16.02
N TRP A 123 5.68 10.67 16.06
CA TRP A 123 6.63 9.60 15.78
C TRP A 123 6.76 8.58 16.91
N VAL A 124 6.53 8.96 18.16
CA VAL A 124 6.62 8.03 19.30
C VAL A 124 5.47 7.03 19.22
N ALA A 125 4.27 7.52 18.93
CA ALA A 125 3.11 6.66 18.67
C ALA A 125 3.34 5.77 17.45
N ALA A 126 3.75 6.36 16.32
CA ALA A 126 3.99 5.60 15.09
C ALA A 126 5.08 4.52 15.25
N LEU A 127 6.15 4.80 15.99
CA LEU A 127 7.20 3.82 16.30
C LEU A 127 6.66 2.68 17.18
N THR A 128 5.80 3.00 18.15
CA THR A 128 5.18 1.99 19.01
C THR A 128 4.32 1.03 18.18
N ASP A 129 3.47 1.57 17.30
CA ASP A 129 2.63 0.77 16.39
C ASP A 129 3.50 -0.04 15.41
N ALA A 130 4.55 0.56 14.86
CA ALA A 130 5.47 -0.11 13.94
C ALA A 130 6.15 -1.30 14.60
N ARG A 131 6.68 -1.13 15.80
CA ARG A 131 7.33 -2.22 16.55
C ARG A 131 6.36 -3.36 16.83
N ARG A 132 5.13 -3.03 17.25
CA ARG A 132 4.10 -4.02 17.47
C ARG A 132 3.77 -4.80 16.19
N ALA A 133 3.59 -4.10 15.07
CA ALA A 133 3.26 -4.69 13.78
C ALA A 133 4.37 -5.64 13.27
N ILE A 134 5.64 -5.35 13.56
CA ILE A 134 6.78 -6.22 13.20
C ILE A 134 7.18 -7.22 14.30
N GLY A 135 6.33 -7.43 15.31
CA GLY A 135 6.54 -8.44 16.36
C GLY A 135 7.61 -8.09 17.40
N LEU A 136 8.00 -6.82 17.52
CA LEU A 136 8.96 -6.35 18.52
C LEU A 136 8.25 -5.76 19.76
N PRO A 137 8.85 -5.84 20.96
CA PRO A 137 8.31 -5.22 22.16
C PRO A 137 8.31 -3.69 22.04
N PRO A 138 7.46 -2.95 22.78
CA PRO A 138 7.49 -1.49 22.84
C PRO A 138 8.88 -0.96 23.21
N VAL A 139 9.22 0.27 22.80
CA VAL A 139 10.47 0.90 23.24
C VAL A 139 10.40 1.09 24.75
N PRO A 140 11.38 0.61 25.54
CA PRO A 140 11.43 0.91 26.96
C PRO A 140 11.45 2.42 27.16
N HIS A 141 10.58 2.96 28.02
CA HIS A 141 10.70 4.35 28.45
C HIS A 141 12.09 4.55 29.04
N ARG A 142 12.93 5.32 28.34
CA ARG A 142 14.26 5.65 28.81
C ARG A 142 14.10 6.61 29.99
N THR A 143 13.98 6.07 31.20
CA THR A 143 14.22 6.87 32.41
C THR A 143 15.63 7.42 32.29
N ALA A 144 15.80 8.74 32.36
CA ALA A 144 17.08 9.41 32.21
C ALA A 144 18.13 8.81 33.17
N ARG A 145 18.93 7.85 32.70
CA ARG A 145 20.16 7.38 33.34
C ARG A 145 21.17 6.88 32.29
N ASN A 146 22.38 7.41 32.45
CA ASN A 146 23.69 7.16 31.84
C ASN A 146 23.85 6.89 30.33
N PRO A 147 24.74 7.63 29.63
CA PRO A 147 25.13 7.35 28.26
C PRO A 147 26.27 6.32 28.27
N GLU A 148 25.98 5.03 28.41
CA GLU A 148 26.90 3.94 28.06
C GLU A 148 26.24 2.58 28.35
N ALA A 149 25.48 2.07 27.38
CA ALA A 149 25.16 0.64 27.29
C ALA A 149 24.61 0.36 25.88
N GLY A 150 25.46 -0.22 25.04
CA GLY A 150 25.17 -0.48 23.63
C GLY A 150 23.97 -1.40 23.40
N LEU A 151 23.16 -1.07 22.40
CA LEU A 151 22.39 -2.05 21.65
C LEU A 151 23.01 -2.21 20.27
N ALA A 152 23.91 -3.18 20.16
CA ALA A 152 24.32 -3.72 18.88
C ALA A 152 23.24 -4.72 18.41
N HIS A 153 22.15 -4.22 17.82
CA HIS A 153 21.55 -4.95 16.70
C HIS A 153 22.17 -4.38 15.43
N ARG A 154 23.38 -4.86 15.13
CA ARG A 154 23.93 -4.72 13.78
C ARG A 154 22.94 -5.43 12.85
N PHE A 155 22.24 -4.65 12.02
CA PHE A 155 21.85 -5.19 10.72
C PHE A 155 23.15 -5.72 10.08
N PRO A 156 23.20 -6.97 9.59
CA PRO A 156 24.37 -7.44 8.87
C PRO A 156 24.62 -6.44 7.75
N ASP A 157 25.86 -5.95 7.66
CA ASP A 157 26.29 -4.87 6.78
C ASP A 157 25.60 -4.98 5.40
N ARG A 158 24.68 -4.04 5.13
CA ARG A 158 23.96 -3.91 3.86
C ARG A 158 23.84 -2.43 3.49
N CYS A 159 24.87 -1.96 2.79
CA CYS A 159 24.75 -1.26 1.52
C CYS A 159 25.77 -1.88 0.57
#